data_AF-A0A9D4KX97-F1
#
_entry.id   AF-A0A9D4KX97-F1
#
_cell.length_a   1.000
_cell.length_b   1.000
_cell.length_c   1.000
_cell.angle_alpha   90.00
_cell.angle_beta   90.00
_cell.angle_gamma   90.00
#
_symmetry.space_group_name_H-M   'P 1'
#
loop_
_entity.id
_entity.type
_entity.pdbx_description
1 polymer ?
#
loop_
_entity_poly.entity_id
_entity_poly.type
_entity_poly.pdbx_seq_one_letter_code
_entity_poly.pdbx_strand_id
1 'polypeptide(L)'
;MFQAQKLQEYSTIVEKQNVLAKALNSDADCDLNIMEAVKLLMVQCAVSLFVDREGGKKVPEWATHLFDRDGSKTVEQLISNHLNKVGHKCGLEQVCVICSTHC
;
A
#
# COMPACT_ATOMS: atom_id res chain seq x y z
N MET A 1 1.90 -16.97 -10.21
CA MET A 1 2.37 -15.58 -9.96
C MET A 1 1.61 -14.65 -10.89
N PHE A 2 0.91 -13.66 -10.34
CA PHE A 2 0.12 -12.68 -11.09
C PHE A 2 1.03 -11.85 -12.02
N GLN A 3 0.69 -11.77 -13.31
CA GLN A 3 1.48 -11.07 -14.33
C GLN A 3 0.67 -9.88 -14.88
N ALA A 4 0.75 -8.73 -14.21
CA ALA A 4 0.02 -7.52 -14.60
C ALA A 4 0.29 -7.07 -16.05
N GLN A 5 1.48 -7.37 -16.59
CA GLN A 5 1.88 -7.03 -17.96
C GLN A 5 1.02 -7.72 -19.03
N LYS A 6 0.47 -8.91 -18.74
CA LYS A 6 -0.41 -9.64 -19.69
C LYS A 6 -1.74 -8.95 -19.93
N LEU A 7 -2.13 -7.99 -19.08
CA LEU A 7 -3.35 -7.20 -19.29
C LEU A 7 -3.26 -6.33 -20.56
N GLN A 8 -2.07 -6.08 -21.08
CA GLN A 8 -1.87 -5.35 -22.34
C GLN A 8 -2.28 -6.16 -23.57
N GLU A 9 -2.38 -7.49 -23.45
CA GLU A 9 -2.71 -8.40 -24.56
C GLU A 9 -4.21 -8.42 -24.88
N TYR A 10 -5.06 -7.93 -23.96
CA TYR A 10 -6.52 -7.89 -24.16
C TYR A 10 -6.95 -6.59 -24.84
N SER A 11 -7.90 -6.72 -25.76
CA SER A 11 -8.31 -5.62 -26.64
C SER A 11 -9.35 -4.69 -26.00
N THR A 12 -10.23 -5.22 -25.15
CA THR A 12 -11.31 -4.44 -24.53
C THR A 12 -11.11 -4.23 -23.04
N ILE A 13 -11.68 -3.14 -22.52
CA ILE A 13 -11.69 -2.85 -21.08
C ILE A 13 -12.45 -3.94 -20.31
N VAL A 14 -13.53 -4.48 -20.88
CA VAL A 14 -14.36 -5.51 -20.26
C VAL A 14 -13.59 -6.82 -20.09
N GLU A 15 -12.84 -7.25 -21.10
CA GLU A 15 -11.96 -8.43 -21.00
C GLU A 15 -10.90 -8.24 -19.94
N LYS A 16 -10.25 -7.07 -19.89
CA LYS A 16 -9.26 -6.74 -18.86
C LYS A 16 -9.86 -6.80 -17.46
N GLN A 17 -11.04 -6.23 -17.26
CA GLN A 17 -11.75 -6.28 -15.97
C GLN A 17 -12.06 -7.69 -15.54
N ASN A 18 -12.60 -8.53 -16.44
CA ASN A 18 -12.96 -9.91 -16.13
C ASN A 18 -11.74 -10.77 -15.81
N VAL A 19 -10.65 -10.62 -16.57
CA VAL A 19 -9.41 -11.33 -16.31
C VAL A 19 -8.79 -10.88 -14.99
N LEU A 20 -8.78 -9.58 -14.72
CA LEU A 20 -8.26 -9.04 -13.47
C LEU A 20 -9.07 -9.51 -12.25
N ALA A 21 -10.40 -9.43 -12.33
CA ALA A 21 -11.31 -9.81 -11.26
C ALA A 21 -11.33 -11.32 -11.00
N LYS A 22 -10.91 -12.12 -11.98
CA LYS A 22 -10.69 -13.57 -11.81
C LYS A 22 -9.30 -13.87 -11.28
N ALA A 23 -8.29 -13.13 -11.72
CA ALA A 23 -6.92 -13.35 -11.29
C ALA A 23 -6.73 -12.97 -9.81
N LEU A 24 -7.26 -11.80 -9.43
CA LEU A 24 -7.53 -11.46 -8.04
C LEU A 24 -8.76 -12.27 -7.60
N ASN A 25 -8.80 -12.82 -6.38
CA ASN A 25 -9.92 -13.62 -5.84
C ASN A 25 -9.99 -15.09 -6.32
N SER A 26 -9.02 -15.59 -7.08
CA SER A 26 -8.99 -17.03 -7.44
C SER A 26 -8.24 -17.90 -6.44
N ASP A 27 -7.30 -17.32 -5.70
CA ASP A 27 -6.42 -18.01 -4.78
C ASP A 27 -6.14 -17.08 -3.59
N ALA A 28 -6.69 -17.45 -2.43
CA ALA A 28 -6.59 -16.65 -1.22
C ALA A 28 -5.13 -16.45 -0.77
N ASP A 29 -4.25 -17.44 -0.95
CA ASP A 29 -2.84 -17.29 -0.58
C ASP A 29 -2.13 -16.33 -1.54
N CYS A 30 -2.46 -16.39 -2.84
CA CYS A 30 -1.94 -15.43 -3.82
C CYS A 30 -2.43 -14.00 -3.51
N ASP A 31 -3.71 -13.83 -3.19
CA ASP A 31 -4.28 -12.53 -2.86
C ASP A 31 -3.67 -11.95 -1.57
N LEU A 32 -3.50 -12.77 -0.53
CA LEU A 32 -2.81 -12.37 0.69
C LEU A 32 -1.37 -11.96 0.40
N ASN A 33 -0.63 -12.71 -0.41
CA ASN A 33 0.73 -12.35 -0.79
C ASN A 33 0.81 -11.03 -1.57
N ILE A 34 -0.17 -10.74 -2.42
CA ILE A 34 -0.28 -9.44 -3.12
C ILE A 34 -0.51 -8.32 -2.10
N MET A 35 -1.40 -8.53 -1.12
CA MET A 35 -1.66 -7.54 -0.07
C MET A 35 -0.42 -7.30 0.82
N GLU A 36 0.33 -8.35 1.18
CA GLU A 36 1.60 -8.21 1.89
C GLU A 36 2.64 -7.43 1.07
N ALA A 37 2.73 -7.69 -0.24
CA ALA A 37 3.62 -6.95 -1.13
C ALA A 37 3.26 -5.45 -1.19
N VAL A 38 1.96 -5.11 -1.26
CA VAL A 38 1.50 -3.72 -1.21
C VAL A 38 1.88 -3.07 0.12
N LYS A 39 1.73 -3.77 1.26
CA LYS A 39 2.18 -3.26 2.57
C LYS A 39 3.68 -2.97 2.56
N LEU A 40 4.51 -3.84 1.97
CA LEU A 40 5.95 -3.59 1.86
C LEU A 40 6.26 -2.33 1.04
N LEU A 41 5.56 -2.10 -0.07
CA LEU A 41 5.70 -0.87 -0.87
C LEU A 41 5.31 0.37 -0.05
N MET A 42 4.23 0.30 0.71
CA MET A 42 3.82 1.38 1.62
C MET A 42 4.90 1.66 2.68
N VAL A 43 5.54 0.63 3.24
CA VAL A 43 6.66 0.81 4.19
C VAL A 43 7.84 1.49 3.52
N GLN A 44 8.26 1.03 2.36
CA GLN A 44 9.40 1.61 1.63
C GLN A 44 9.21 3.12 1.39
N CYS A 45 8.01 3.47 0.96
CA CYS A 45 7.58 4.83 0.70
C CYS A 45 7.52 5.66 1.98
N ALA A 46 6.95 5.12 3.06
CA ALA A 46 6.94 5.75 4.38
C ALA A 46 8.36 5.99 4.92
N VAL A 47 9.29 5.04 4.73
CA VAL A 47 10.71 5.21 5.08
C VAL A 47 11.32 6.39 4.33
N SER A 48 11.09 6.47 3.02
CA SER A 48 11.65 7.52 2.18
C SER A 48 11.14 8.90 2.61
N LEU A 49 9.84 9.01 2.85
CA LEU A 49 9.20 10.23 3.33
C LEU A 49 9.64 10.62 4.74
N PHE A 50 9.82 9.65 5.63
CA PHE A 50 10.32 9.89 6.97
C PHE A 50 11.74 10.46 6.93
N VAL A 51 12.64 9.82 6.17
CA VAL A 51 14.02 10.29 6.03
C VAL A 51 14.08 11.69 5.43
N ASP A 52 13.27 11.98 4.41
CA ASP A 52 13.21 13.30 3.80
C ASP A 52 12.68 14.37 4.78
N ARG A 53 11.63 14.04 5.56
CA ARG A 53 11.07 14.92 6.60
C ARG A 53 12.11 15.23 7.69
N GLU A 54 12.75 14.20 8.25
CA GLU A 54 13.75 14.37 9.31
C GLU A 54 15.02 15.05 8.80
N GLY A 55 15.34 14.89 7.52
CA GLY A 55 16.40 15.61 6.82
C GLY A 55 16.06 17.07 6.47
N GLY A 56 14.90 17.58 6.87
CA GLY A 56 14.45 18.95 6.61
C GLY A 56 14.07 19.23 5.16
N LYS A 57 13.90 18.19 4.33
CA LYS A 57 13.42 18.34 2.96
C LYS A 57 11.91 18.58 2.94
N LYS A 58 11.44 19.19 1.86
CA LYS A 58 10.01 19.36 1.62
C LYS A 58 9.37 18.02 1.27
N VAL A 59 8.43 17.58 2.08
CA VAL A 59 7.58 16.40 1.84
C VAL A 59 6.12 16.83 1.60
N PRO A 60 5.28 15.99 0.99
CA PRO A 60 3.85 16.26 0.92
C PRO A 60 3.22 16.43 2.31
N GLU A 61 2.24 17.34 2.44
CA GLU A 61 1.61 17.64 3.74
C GLU A 61 1.00 16.40 4.41
N TRP A 62 0.42 15.49 3.62
CA TRP A 62 -0.14 14.25 4.14
C TRP A 62 0.92 13.36 4.79
N ALA A 63 2.17 13.40 4.33
CA ALA A 63 3.26 12.62 4.91
C ALA A 63 3.67 13.19 6.28
N THR A 64 3.64 14.51 6.43
CA THR A 64 3.77 15.16 7.74
C THR A 64 2.66 14.72 8.69
N HIS A 65 1.40 14.79 8.24
CA HIS A 65 0.25 14.34 9.03
C HIS A 65 0.27 12.85 9.36
N LEU A 66 0.89 12.01 8.52
CA LEU A 66 1.06 10.58 8.79
C LEU A 66 1.93 10.36 10.04
N PHE A 67 3.00 11.14 10.20
CA PHE A 67 3.94 11.00 11.32
C PHE A 67 3.62 11.90 12.52
N ASP A 68 2.68 12.84 12.42
CA ASP A 68 2.22 13.64 13.56
C ASP A 68 1.17 12.93 14.43
N ARG A 69 0.60 11.82 13.95
CA ARG A 69 -0.42 11.04 14.67
C ARG A 69 0.15 10.28 15.85
N ASP A 70 -0.73 10.05 16.82
CA ASP A 70 -0.44 9.12 17.91
C ASP A 70 -0.35 7.69 17.39
N GLY A 71 0.75 7.01 17.73
CA GLY A 71 0.98 5.63 17.31
C GLY A 71 1.66 5.48 15.94
N SER A 72 2.04 6.56 15.26
CA SER A 72 2.81 6.49 14.00
C SER A 72 3.90 7.54 13.89
N LYS A 73 4.51 7.98 15.00
CA LYS A 73 5.57 9.01 15.00
C LYS A 73 6.89 8.55 14.40
N THR A 74 7.08 7.24 14.29
CA THR A 74 8.20 6.61 13.60
C THR A 74 7.67 5.56 12.61
N VAL A 75 8.51 5.16 11.67
CA VAL A 75 8.17 4.06 10.73
C VAL A 75 7.85 2.77 11.48
N GLU A 76 8.59 2.45 12.55
CA GLU A 76 8.34 1.27 13.38
C GLU A 76 6.94 1.32 14.04
N GLN A 77 6.57 2.49 14.56
CA GLN A 77 5.24 2.70 15.14
C GLN A 77 4.15 2.58 14.07
N LEU A 78 4.35 3.16 12.89
CA LEU A 78 3.43 3.02 11.76
C LEU A 78 3.18 1.54 11.39
N ILE A 79 4.26 0.74 11.33
CA ILE A 79 4.17 -0.69 11.00
C ILE A 79 3.41 -1.45 12.10
N SER A 80 3.87 -1.34 13.35
CA SER A 80 3.36 -2.15 14.47
C SER A 80 1.94 -1.78 14.88
N ASN A 81 1.60 -0.48 14.85
CA ASN A 81 0.32 0.00 15.35
C ASN A 81 -0.77 0.10 14.28
N HIS A 82 -0.41 0.25 13.01
CA HIS A 82 -1.37 0.42 11.92
C HIS A 82 -1.23 -0.69 10.88
N LEU A 83 -0.08 -0.78 10.20
CA LEU A 83 0.04 -1.62 8.99
C LEU A 83 -0.09 -3.12 9.26
N ASN A 84 0.45 -3.61 10.37
CA ASN A 84 0.32 -5.02 10.78
C ASN A 84 -1.11 -5.43 11.14
N LYS A 85 -1.98 -4.46 11.44
CA LYS A 85 -3.39 -4.73 11.75
C LYS A 85 -4.26 -4.81 10.49
N VAL A 86 -3.77 -4.27 9.38
CA VAL A 86 -4.46 -4.28 8.08
C VAL A 86 -4.57 -5.72 7.58
N GLY A 87 -5.80 -6.16 7.31
CA GLY A 87 -6.10 -7.52 6.84
C GLY A 87 -6.28 -8.57 7.94
N HIS A 88 -6.01 -8.22 9.20
CA HIS A 88 -6.22 -9.13 10.35
C HIS A 88 -7.26 -8.61 11.34
N LYS A 89 -7.16 -7.36 11.78
CA LYS A 89 -8.04 -6.77 12.81
C LYS A 89 -8.77 -5.52 12.34
N CYS A 90 -8.27 -4.86 11.29
CA CYS A 90 -8.82 -3.61 10.77
C CYS A 90 -8.65 -3.53 9.24
N GLY A 91 -9.44 -2.67 8.59
CA GLY A 91 -9.22 -2.25 7.20
C GLY A 91 -8.13 -1.17 7.09
N LEU A 92 -7.92 -0.67 5.87
CA LEU A 92 -7.02 0.47 5.62
C LEU A 92 -7.62 1.78 6.13
N GLU A 93 -6.85 2.54 6.91
CA GLU A 93 -7.19 3.91 7.27
C GLU A 93 -6.95 4.87 6.09
N GLN A 94 -7.65 6.02 6.05
CA GLN A 94 -7.55 6.97 4.93
C GLN A 94 -6.12 7.41 4.58
N VAL A 95 -5.22 7.58 5.56
CA VAL A 95 -3.81 7.93 5.25
C VAL A 95 -2.99 6.75 4.74
N CYS A 96 -3.36 5.52 5.12
CA CYS A 96 -2.79 4.33 4.53
C CYS A 96 -3.23 4.19 3.06
N VAL A 97 -4.47 4.59 2.73
CA VAL A 97 -4.93 4.68 1.34
C VAL A 97 -4.14 5.74 0.56
N ILE A 98 -3.88 6.91 1.14
CA ILE A 98 -3.06 7.95 0.49
C ILE A 98 -1.62 7.45 0.28
N CYS A 99 -1.03 6.81 1.29
CA CYS A 99 0.28 6.18 1.14
C CYS A 99 0.24 5.15 -0.01
N SER A 100 -0.71 4.23 -0.03
CA SER A 100 -0.82 3.22 -1.10
C SER A 100 -1.05 3.76 -2.52
N THR A 101 -1.45 5.02 -2.67
CA THR A 101 -1.70 5.64 -3.99
C THR A 101 -0.54 6.51 -4.48
N HIS A 102 0.37 6.91 -3.59
CA HIS A 102 1.53 7.75 -3.90
C HIS A 102 2.86 6.96 -3.87
N CYS A 103 2.74 5.67 -3.63
CA CYS A 103 3.72 4.63 -3.91
C CYS A 103 3.13 3.78 -5.06
#